data_AF-A0A084Y5U3-F1
#
_entry.id   AF-A0A084Y5U3-F1
#
_cell.length_a   1.000
_cell.length_b   1.000
_cell.length_c   1.000
_cell.angle_alpha   90.00
_cell.angle_beta   90.00
_cell.angle_gamma   90.00
#
_symmetry.space_group_name_H-M   'P 1'
#
loop_
_entity.id
_entity.type
_entity.pdbx_description
1 polymer ?
#
loop_
_entity_poly.entity_id
_entity_poly.type
_entity_poly.pdbx_seq_one_letter_code
_entity_poly.pdbx_strand_id
1 'polypeptide(L)'
;MFPLLENVSLDAGQSIAATRLLLRIAHVDGVRTAEEVALIRWFHDSGCDDRVDWPAFDSLQATGQTGEFAGIFSEAAERDLVIATCLMVAYADGALTTDELAAVRGVAEEIGMPPARVDELLALVKDYILSQLASLPDAGSVAVVARELG
;
A
#
# COMPACT_ATOMS: atom_id res chain seq x y z
N MET A 1 10.33 -3.55 -5.83
CA MET A 1 9.99 -2.52 -4.84
C MET A 1 9.91 -1.19 -5.58
N PHE A 2 9.03 -0.27 -5.17
CA PHE A 2 8.87 1.00 -5.87
C PHE A 2 10.20 1.79 -5.86
N PRO A 3 10.80 2.13 -7.02
CA PRO A 3 12.19 2.59 -7.09
C PRO A 3 12.48 3.85 -6.28
N LEU A 4 11.48 4.69 -6.09
CA LEU A 4 11.60 5.95 -5.36
C LEU A 4 11.75 5.80 -3.85
N LEU A 5 11.52 4.59 -3.32
CA LEU A 5 11.48 4.33 -1.89
C LEU A 5 12.52 3.29 -1.43
N GLU A 6 13.44 2.88 -2.31
CA GLU A 6 14.40 1.79 -2.05
C GLU A 6 15.37 2.05 -0.89
N ASN A 7 15.53 3.31 -0.47
CA ASN A 7 16.42 3.70 0.62
C ASN A 7 15.68 4.10 1.91
N VAL A 8 14.36 3.94 1.96
CA VAL A 8 13.56 4.24 3.13
C VAL A 8 13.36 2.97 3.94
N SER A 9 13.83 2.97 5.18
CA SER A 9 13.59 1.89 6.13
C SER A 9 12.61 2.37 7.19
N LEU A 10 11.63 1.53 7.51
CA LEU A 10 10.80 1.71 8.70
C LEU A 10 11.43 0.95 9.86
N ASP A 11 11.26 1.45 11.08
CA ASP A 11 11.52 0.63 12.27
C ASP A 11 10.42 -0.43 12.47
N ALA A 12 10.60 -1.29 13.47
CA ALA A 12 9.63 -2.36 13.73
C ALA A 12 8.24 -1.83 14.12
N GLY A 13 8.16 -0.78 14.93
CA GLY A 13 6.89 -0.18 15.34
C GLY A 13 6.16 0.48 14.15
N GLN A 14 6.90 1.20 13.32
CA GLN A 14 6.42 1.81 12.08
C GLN A 14 5.96 0.75 11.07
N SER A 15 6.68 -0.37 10.94
CA SER A 15 6.32 -1.46 10.02
C SER A 15 5.05 -2.20 10.47
N ILE A 16 4.88 -2.43 11.78
CA ILE A 16 3.66 -3.00 12.35
C ILE A 16 2.48 -2.04 12.13
N ALA A 17 2.69 -0.74 12.38
CA ALA A 17 1.69 0.29 12.16
C ALA A 17 1.28 0.38 10.68
N ALA A 18 2.26 0.39 9.78
CA ALA A 18 2.04 0.36 8.34
C ALA A 18 1.25 -0.88 7.91
N THR A 19 1.60 -2.07 8.42
CA THR A 19 0.85 -3.30 8.14
C THR A 19 -0.61 -3.19 8.53
N ARG A 20 -0.92 -2.57 9.68
CA ARG A 20 -2.31 -2.33 10.11
C ARG A 20 -3.04 -1.37 9.18
N LEU A 21 -2.37 -0.30 8.73
CA LEU A 21 -2.94 0.63 7.75
C LEU A 21 -3.25 -0.08 6.42
N LEU A 22 -2.34 -0.91 5.92
CA LEU A 22 -2.57 -1.68 4.70
C LEU A 22 -3.76 -2.65 4.84
N LEU A 23 -3.88 -3.34 5.99
CA LEU A 23 -5.01 -4.23 6.29
C LEU A 23 -6.35 -3.50 6.42
N ARG A 24 -6.32 -2.22 6.80
CA ARG A 24 -7.50 -1.35 6.84
C ARG A 24 -7.94 -0.96 5.44
N ILE A 25 -7.01 -0.61 4.55
CA ILE A 25 -7.32 -0.26 3.15
C ILE A 25 -7.89 -1.46 2.40
N ALA A 26 -7.24 -2.63 2.47
CA ALA A 26 -7.71 -3.85 1.82
C ALA A 26 -9.05 -4.41 2.34
N HIS A 27 -9.66 -3.76 3.34
CA HIS A 27 -10.96 -4.15 3.87
C HIS A 27 -12.09 -3.19 3.50
N VAL A 28 -11.78 -2.09 2.80
CA VAL A 28 -12.73 -1.00 2.52
C VAL A 28 -13.91 -1.48 1.67
N ASP A 29 -13.66 -2.35 0.70
CA ASP A 29 -14.66 -2.94 -0.18
C ASP A 29 -15.37 -4.18 0.44
N GLY A 30 -14.96 -4.58 1.64
CA GLY A 30 -15.48 -5.71 2.38
C GLY A 30 -14.95 -7.08 1.93
N VAL A 31 -14.12 -7.16 0.88
CA VAL A 31 -13.57 -8.42 0.36
C VAL A 31 -12.06 -8.29 0.14
N ARG A 32 -11.30 -8.73 1.14
CA ARG A 32 -9.84 -8.89 0.97
C ARG A 32 -9.56 -9.92 -0.12
N THR A 33 -8.95 -9.49 -1.21
CA THR A 33 -8.48 -10.38 -2.27
C THR A 33 -7.24 -11.15 -1.82
N ALA A 34 -6.94 -12.27 -2.49
CA ALA A 34 -5.76 -13.06 -2.17
C ALA A 34 -4.47 -12.30 -2.50
N GLU A 35 -4.52 -11.49 -3.56
CA GLU A 35 -3.46 -10.65 -4.10
C GLU A 35 -3.06 -9.56 -3.09
N GLU A 36 -4.04 -8.83 -2.55
CA GLU A 36 -3.81 -7.84 -1.50
C GLU A 36 -3.19 -8.48 -0.26
N VAL A 37 -3.79 -9.58 0.24
CA VAL A 37 -3.29 -10.25 1.44
C VAL A 37 -1.87 -10.76 1.24
N ALA A 38 -1.54 -11.29 0.05
CA ALA A 38 -0.19 -11.72 -0.28
C ALA A 38 0.81 -10.56 -0.25
N LEU A 39 0.44 -9.39 -0.80
CA LEU A 39 1.32 -8.21 -0.82
C LEU A 39 1.53 -7.67 0.60
N ILE A 40 0.47 -7.55 1.39
CA ILE A 40 0.55 -7.08 2.78
C ILE A 40 1.38 -8.06 3.63
N ARG A 41 1.18 -9.37 3.46
CA ARG A 41 1.97 -10.39 4.16
C ARG A 41 3.44 -10.31 3.79
N TRP A 42 3.75 -10.16 2.50
CA TRP A 42 5.12 -9.95 2.05
C TRP A 42 5.76 -8.71 2.69
N PHE A 43 5.03 -7.59 2.77
CA PHE A 43 5.51 -6.37 3.41
C PHE A 43 5.78 -6.59 4.91
N HIS A 44 4.84 -7.21 5.62
CA HIS A 44 4.96 -7.55 7.03
C HIS A 44 6.18 -8.45 7.29
N ASP A 45 6.32 -9.54 6.52
CA ASP A 45 7.40 -10.51 6.72
C ASP A 45 8.76 -9.91 6.35
N SER A 46 8.80 -8.96 5.39
CA SER A 46 10.03 -8.25 5.00
C SER A 46 10.50 -7.23 6.05
N GLY A 47 9.59 -6.68 6.85
CA GLY A 47 9.90 -5.76 7.94
C GLY A 47 10.27 -6.46 9.26
N CYS A 48 10.08 -7.78 9.34
CA CYS A 48 10.28 -8.54 10.57
C CYS A 48 11.72 -8.42 11.08
N ASP A 49 11.85 -8.02 12.34
CA ASP A 49 13.12 -8.00 13.07
C ASP A 49 13.03 -8.97 14.25
N ASP A 50 13.90 -9.98 14.25
CA ASP A 50 14.00 -11.01 15.30
C ASP A 50 14.28 -10.46 16.71
N ARG A 51 14.64 -9.17 16.82
CA ARG A 51 14.94 -8.48 18.07
C ARG A 51 13.71 -7.87 18.74
N VAL A 52 12.57 -7.85 18.06
CA VAL A 52 11.32 -7.25 18.52
C VAL A 52 10.25 -8.33 18.61
N ASP A 53 9.34 -8.21 19.58
CA ASP A 53 8.15 -9.08 19.65
C ASP A 53 7.22 -8.75 18.48
N TRP A 54 7.46 -9.42 17.36
CA TRP A 54 6.78 -9.19 16.11
C TRP A 54 5.46 -9.96 16.08
N PRO A 55 4.30 -9.27 16.06
CA PRO A 55 3.01 -9.95 16.10
C PRO A 55 2.81 -10.79 14.84
N ALA A 56 2.21 -11.97 14.99
CA ALA A 56 1.83 -12.77 13.83
C ALA A 56 0.85 -12.01 12.93
N PHE A 57 0.99 -12.19 11.62
CA PHE A 57 0.14 -11.54 10.62
C PHE A 57 -1.36 -11.77 10.87
N ASP A 58 -1.75 -12.99 11.22
CA ASP A 58 -3.15 -13.35 11.51
C ASP A 58 -3.71 -12.57 12.72
N SER A 59 -2.88 -12.31 13.73
CA SER A 59 -3.26 -11.49 14.89
C SER A 59 -3.47 -10.02 14.50
N LEU A 60 -2.61 -9.48 13.62
CA LEU A 60 -2.80 -8.15 13.06
C LEU A 60 -4.06 -8.08 12.19
N GLN A 61 -4.34 -9.12 11.41
CA GLN A 61 -5.53 -9.19 10.57
C GLN A 61 -6.84 -9.17 11.37
N ALA A 62 -6.85 -9.81 12.55
CA ALA A 62 -8.00 -9.84 13.46
C ALA A 62 -8.21 -8.51 14.22
N THR A 63 -7.13 -7.77 14.49
CA THR A 63 -7.15 -6.52 15.28
C THR A 63 -7.06 -5.24 14.43
N GLY A 64 -6.79 -5.39 13.14
CA GLY A 64 -6.12 -4.40 12.27
C GLY A 64 -6.91 -3.17 11.84
N GLN A 65 -7.97 -2.80 12.57
CA GLN A 65 -8.83 -1.67 12.23
C GLN A 65 -8.71 -0.51 13.23
N THR A 66 -8.06 -0.73 14.37
CA THR A 66 -8.07 0.22 15.49
C THR A 66 -6.64 0.62 15.87
N GLY A 67 -6.36 1.92 15.85
CA GLY A 67 -5.07 2.48 16.24
C GLY A 67 -5.05 3.99 15.99
N GLU A 68 -4.24 4.71 16.76
CA GLU A 68 -3.88 6.10 16.48
C GLU A 68 -2.55 6.08 15.74
N PHE A 69 -2.54 6.51 14.48
CA PHE A 69 -1.33 6.48 13.64
C PHE A 69 -0.60 7.84 13.56
N ALA A 70 -1.17 8.86 14.18
CA ALA A 70 -0.61 10.21 14.20
C ALA A 70 0.77 10.24 14.84
N GLY A 71 1.76 10.82 14.14
CA GLY A 71 3.12 11.00 14.65
C GLY A 71 3.99 9.74 14.69
N ILE A 72 3.49 8.57 14.25
CA ILE A 72 4.30 7.35 14.13
C ILE A 72 5.37 7.49 13.05
N PHE A 73 5.01 8.14 11.93
CA PHE A 73 5.90 8.38 10.80
C PHE A 73 6.36 9.84 10.84
N SER A 74 7.51 10.08 11.47
CA SER A 74 8.09 11.41 11.66
C SER A 74 8.58 12.00 10.35
N GLU A 75 9.19 11.19 9.49
CA GLU A 75 9.82 11.65 8.27
C GLU A 75 8.83 11.66 7.09
N ALA A 76 9.04 12.59 6.17
CA ALA A 76 8.21 12.65 4.95
C ALA A 76 8.38 11.38 4.10
N ALA A 77 9.60 10.85 4.03
CA ALA A 77 9.92 9.66 3.26
C ALA A 77 9.24 8.39 3.81
N GLU A 78 9.10 8.27 5.14
CA GLU A 78 8.36 7.18 5.78
C GLU A 78 6.87 7.22 5.41
N ARG A 79 6.28 8.42 5.47
CA ARG A 79 4.88 8.64 5.07
C ARG A 79 4.66 8.34 3.59
N ASP A 80 5.57 8.77 2.72
CA ASP A 80 5.56 8.44 1.29
C ASP A 80 5.61 6.93 1.07
N LEU A 81 6.47 6.21 1.80
CA LEU A 81 6.58 4.74 1.71
C LEU A 81 5.27 4.05 2.08
N VAL A 82 4.68 4.44 3.20
CA VAL A 82 3.41 3.85 3.68
C VAL A 82 2.29 4.10 2.67
N ILE A 83 2.11 5.34 2.22
CA ILE A 83 1.02 5.69 1.31
C ILE A 83 1.22 5.08 -0.08
N ALA A 84 2.44 5.06 -0.61
CA ALA A 84 2.72 4.36 -1.87
C ALA A 84 2.42 2.86 -1.75
N THR A 85 2.72 2.24 -0.61
CA THR A 85 2.40 0.83 -0.35
C THR A 85 0.90 0.60 -0.24
N CYS A 86 0.16 1.49 0.44
CA CYS A 86 -1.31 1.46 0.48
C CYS A 86 -1.92 1.53 -0.92
N LEU A 87 -1.40 2.42 -1.76
CA LEU A 87 -1.84 2.55 -3.15
C LEU A 87 -1.53 1.28 -3.96
N MET A 88 -0.35 0.68 -3.80
CA MET A 88 -0.01 -0.58 -4.46
C MET A 88 -0.91 -1.74 -4.02
N VAL A 89 -1.26 -1.83 -2.73
CA VAL A 89 -2.21 -2.83 -2.21
C VAL A 89 -3.58 -2.63 -2.85
N ALA A 90 -4.11 -1.41 -2.80
CA ALA A 90 -5.41 -1.09 -3.39
C ALA A 90 -5.43 -1.17 -4.94
N TYR A 91 -4.29 -1.42 -5.57
CA TYR A 91 -4.17 -1.72 -7.00
C TYR A 91 -3.89 -3.19 -7.28
N ALA A 92 -3.73 -4.04 -6.26
CA ALA A 92 -3.23 -5.40 -6.41
C ALA A 92 -4.17 -6.30 -7.25
N ASP A 93 -5.47 -6.00 -7.22
CA ASP A 93 -6.50 -6.68 -8.01
C ASP A 93 -6.67 -6.09 -9.44
N GLY A 94 -5.95 -5.00 -9.73
CA GLY A 94 -5.95 -4.31 -11.02
C GLY A 94 -6.83 -3.06 -11.10
N ALA A 95 -7.62 -2.71 -10.09
CA ALA A 95 -8.51 -1.55 -10.14
C ALA A 95 -8.64 -0.84 -8.79
N LEU A 96 -8.20 0.43 -8.73
CA LEU A 96 -8.44 1.28 -7.57
C LEU A 96 -9.84 1.93 -7.63
N THR A 97 -10.70 1.59 -6.69
CA THR A 97 -12.03 2.18 -6.55
C THR A 97 -11.98 3.57 -5.91
N THR A 98 -13.08 4.32 -6.03
CA THR A 98 -13.20 5.64 -5.39
C THR A 98 -13.19 5.53 -3.85
N ASP A 99 -13.77 4.46 -3.30
CA ASP A 99 -13.85 4.23 -1.86
C ASP A 99 -12.48 3.89 -1.26
N GLU A 100 -11.69 3.06 -1.95
CA GLU A 100 -10.31 2.77 -1.52
C GLU A 100 -9.42 4.00 -1.61
N LEU A 101 -9.54 4.79 -2.69
CA LEU A 101 -8.81 6.05 -2.79
C LEU A 101 -9.20 7.04 -1.68
N ALA A 102 -10.49 7.12 -1.34
CA ALA A 102 -10.96 7.93 -0.23
C ALA A 102 -10.39 7.43 1.11
N ALA A 103 -10.31 6.11 1.31
CA ALA A 103 -9.72 5.52 2.51
C ALA A 103 -8.21 5.80 2.60
N VAL A 104 -7.47 5.69 1.49
CA VAL A 104 -6.04 6.04 1.42
C VAL A 104 -5.83 7.52 1.76
N ARG A 105 -6.68 8.41 1.25
CA ARG A 105 -6.65 9.84 1.58
C ARG A 105 -6.92 10.09 3.07
N GLY A 106 -7.87 9.37 3.67
CA GLY A 106 -8.13 9.44 5.11
C GLY A 106 -6.93 8.98 5.95
N VAL A 107 -6.25 7.91 5.54
CA VAL A 107 -5.00 7.46 6.18
C VAL A 107 -3.89 8.49 6.02
N ALA A 108 -3.74 9.08 4.84
CA ALA A 108 -2.76 10.14 4.59
C ALA A 108 -2.98 11.35 5.49
N GLU A 109 -4.24 11.78 5.67
CA GLU A 109 -4.60 12.85 6.61
C GLU A 109 -4.25 12.47 8.05
N GLU A 110 -4.57 11.25 8.48
CA GLU A 110 -4.29 10.74 9.84
C GLU A 110 -2.79 10.75 10.19
N ILE A 111 -1.92 10.42 9.23
CA ILE A 111 -0.47 10.47 9.41
C ILE A 111 0.12 11.86 9.11
N GLY A 112 -0.71 12.87 8.82
CA GLY A 112 -0.29 14.25 8.59
C GLY A 112 0.41 14.48 7.24
N MET A 113 0.06 13.72 6.20
CA MET A 113 0.53 13.95 4.83
C MET A 113 -0.36 15.00 4.12
N PRO A 114 0.24 15.94 3.36
CA PRO A 114 -0.53 16.88 2.54
C PRO A 114 -1.33 16.17 1.43
N PRO A 115 -2.60 16.55 1.17
CA PRO A 115 -3.42 15.91 0.13
C PRO A 115 -2.78 15.92 -1.28
N ALA A 116 -2.10 17.02 -1.63
CA ALA A 116 -1.42 17.13 -2.92
C ALA A 116 -0.33 16.06 -3.11
N ARG A 117 0.33 15.64 -2.03
CA ARG A 117 1.36 14.60 -2.08
C ARG A 117 0.76 13.23 -2.39
N VAL A 118 -0.44 12.95 -1.89
CA VAL A 118 -1.17 11.71 -2.20
C VAL A 118 -1.45 11.62 -3.69
N ASP A 119 -1.83 12.72 -4.33
CA ASP A 119 -2.12 12.76 -5.77
C ASP A 119 -0.84 12.57 -6.61
N GLU A 120 0.28 13.15 -6.19
CA GLU A 120 1.58 12.90 -6.80
C GLU A 120 2.00 11.43 -6.70
N LEU A 121 1.86 10.83 -5.51
CA LEU A 121 2.18 9.41 -5.29
C LEU A 121 1.26 8.50 -6.12
N LEU A 122 -0.04 8.82 -6.20
CA LEU A 122 -0.98 8.09 -7.04
C LEU A 122 -0.56 8.09 -8.51
N ALA A 123 -0.14 9.23 -9.04
CA ALA A 123 0.36 9.32 -10.41
C ALA A 123 1.60 8.46 -10.62
N LEU A 124 2.57 8.53 -9.70
CA LEU A 124 3.80 7.74 -9.81
C LEU A 124 3.56 6.23 -9.67
N VAL A 125 2.64 5.80 -8.79
CA VAL A 125 2.27 4.39 -8.64
C VAL A 125 1.58 3.87 -9.90
N LYS A 126 0.65 4.64 -10.49
CA LYS A 126 0.03 4.31 -11.78
C LYS A 126 1.06 4.14 -12.89
N ASP A 127 1.96 5.10 -13.03
CA ASP A 127 3.02 5.06 -14.05
C ASP A 127 3.94 3.85 -13.87
N TYR A 128 4.26 3.49 -12.63
CA TYR A 128 5.05 2.31 -12.30
C TYR A 128 4.33 1.02 -12.71
N ILE A 129 3.05 0.86 -12.34
CA ILE A 129 2.25 -0.33 -12.71
C ILE A 129 2.13 -0.44 -14.23
N LEU A 130 1.84 0.66 -14.92
CA LEU A 130 1.78 0.70 -16.38
C LEU A 130 3.12 0.33 -17.03
N SER A 131 4.23 0.78 -16.47
CA SER A 131 5.57 0.44 -16.95
C SER A 131 5.89 -1.05 -16.77
N GLN A 132 5.46 -1.66 -15.66
CA GLN A 132 5.60 -3.10 -15.44
C GLN A 132 4.80 -3.90 -16.48
N LEU A 133 3.56 -3.48 -16.76
CA LEU A 133 2.71 -4.09 -17.79
C LEU A 133 3.27 -3.92 -19.21
N ALA A 134 3.80 -2.73 -19.53
CA ALA A 134 4.42 -2.46 -20.83
C ALA A 134 5.72 -3.25 -21.06
N SER A 135 6.37 -3.70 -19.97
CA SER A 135 7.55 -4.55 -20.04
C SER A 135 7.23 -6.04 -20.29
N LEU A 136 5.95 -6.44 -20.21
CA LEU A 136 5.53 -7.81 -20.54
C LEU A 136 5.56 -8.01 -22.06
N PRO A 137 6.43 -8.90 -22.60
CA PRO A 137 6.64 -9.06 -24.03
C PRO A 137 5.51 -9.85 -24.74
N ASP A 138 4.27 -9.82 -24.24
CA ASP A 138 3.16 -10.53 -24.87
C ASP A 138 2.08 -9.57 -25.39
N ALA A 139 2.19 -9.26 -26.69
CA ALA A 139 1.29 -8.40 -27.43
C ALA A 139 -0.19 -8.86 -27.46
N GLY A 140 -0.52 -10.02 -26.88
CA GLY A 140 -1.88 -10.54 -26.77
C GLY A 140 -2.69 -9.93 -25.61
N SER A 141 -2.05 -9.61 -24.47
CA SER A 141 -2.76 -9.16 -23.26
C SER A 141 -3.05 -7.64 -23.25
N VAL A 142 -2.26 -6.85 -23.98
CA VAL A 142 -2.40 -5.38 -24.06
C VAL A 142 -3.71 -4.96 -24.75
N ALA A 143 -4.20 -5.75 -25.71
CA ALA A 143 -5.41 -5.44 -26.45
C ALA A 143 -6.71 -5.58 -25.64
N VAL A 144 -6.69 -6.38 -24.56
CA VAL A 144 -7.86 -6.57 -23.68
C VAL A 144 -7.97 -5.41 -22.70
N VAL A 145 -6.85 -4.98 -22.11
CA VAL A 145 -6.82 -3.89 -21.12
C VAL A 145 -7.04 -2.52 -21.78
N ALA A 146 -6.51 -2.29 -22.98
CA ALA A 146 -6.74 -1.02 -23.71
C ALA A 146 -8.21 -0.80 -24.11
N ARG A 147 -9.04 -1.86 -24.10
CA ARG A 147 -10.47 -1.78 -24.39
C ARG A 147 -11.32 -1.56 -23.13
N GLU A 148 -10.80 -1.87 -21.95
CA GLU A 148 -11.47 -1.68 -20.66
C GLU A 148 -11.25 -0.25 -20.10
N LEU A 149 -10.20 0.43 -20.55
CA LEU A 149 -9.85 1.81 -20.15
C LEU A 149 -10.34 2.91 -21.11
N GLY A 150 -11.20 2.54 -22.09
CA GLY A 150 -11.80 3.44 -23.08
C GLY A 150 -13.23 3.85 -22.75
#